data_AF-A0A7W9Z347-F1
#
_entry.id   AF-A0A7W9Z347-F1
#
_cell.length_a   1.000
_cell.length_b   1.000
_cell.length_c   1.000
_cell.angle_alpha   90.00
_cell.angle_beta   90.00
_cell.angle_gamma   90.00
#
_symmetry.space_group_name_H-M   'P 1'
#
loop_
_entity.id
_entity.type
_entity.pdbx_description
1 polymer ?
#
loop_
_entity_poly.entity_id
_entity_poly.type
_entity_poly.pdbx_seq_one_letter_code
_entity_poly.pdbx_strand_id
1 'polypeptide(L)'
;MIVQKYLHDLPSWNALPVEQQEKIIGRTKLADIELDDATKPTYAHNALTTIEENGEQLDIVRDNMPFGNVGKGEFGTYFIGYARSPSRIEQMLINMFVGRPPGNYDRLLDHSKAVTGTLFFVPSATFLEDLAS
;
A
#
# COMPACT_ATOMS: atom_id res chain seq x y z
N MET A 1 14.20 -0.12 1.13
CA MET A 1 13.14 -1.12 1.35
C MET A 1 12.33 -0.68 2.55
N ILE A 2 11.01 -0.60 2.44
CA ILE A 2 10.11 -0.32 3.57
C ILE A 2 9.19 -1.52 3.77
N VAL A 3 8.98 -1.91 5.03
CA VAL A 3 8.06 -2.97 5.40
C VAL A 3 7.04 -2.50 6.41
N GLN A 4 5.82 -3.01 6.30
CA GLN A 4 4.73 -2.77 7.24
C GLN A 4 3.85 -4.01 7.35
N LYS A 5 3.59 -4.46 8.58
CA LYS A 5 2.61 -5.52 8.86
C LYS A 5 1.24 -4.87 9.03
N TYR A 6 0.27 -5.21 8.18
CA TYR A 6 -1.12 -4.79 8.29
C TYR A 6 -1.99 -5.94 8.80
N LEU A 7 -2.84 -5.66 9.80
CA LEU A 7 -3.92 -6.56 10.24
C LEU A 7 -5.26 -6.02 9.73
N HIS A 8 -6.09 -6.91 9.20
CA HIS A 8 -7.33 -6.56 8.51
C HIS A 8 -8.57 -6.87 9.34
N ASP A 9 -9.52 -5.93 9.37
CA ASP A 9 -10.89 -6.18 9.82
C ASP A 9 -11.71 -6.74 8.64
N LEU A 10 -11.52 -8.04 8.37
CA LEU A 10 -12.23 -8.74 7.29
C LEU A 10 -13.76 -8.74 7.47
N PRO A 11 -14.33 -8.90 8.69
CA PRO A 11 -15.78 -8.75 8.88
C PRO A 11 -16.31 -7.40 8.39
N SER A 12 -15.66 -6.30 8.80
CA SER A 12 -16.05 -4.95 8.36
C SER A 12 -15.88 -4.76 6.85
N TRP A 13 -14.78 -5.25 6.28
CA TRP A 13 -14.53 -5.20 4.84
C TRP A 13 -15.60 -5.96 4.04
N ASN A 14 -15.91 -7.19 4.46
CA ASN A 14 -16.86 -8.06 3.76
C ASN A 14 -18.32 -7.62 3.90
N ALA A 15 -18.63 -6.76 4.87
CA ALA A 15 -19.95 -6.14 5.00
C ALA A 15 -20.19 -5.05 3.94
N LEU A 16 -19.14 -4.52 3.31
CA LEU A 16 -19.27 -3.53 2.25
C LEU A 16 -19.80 -4.16 0.96
N PRO A 17 -20.69 -3.47 0.22
CA PRO A 17 -21.00 -3.82 -1.17
C PRO A 17 -19.73 -3.86 -2.02
N VAL A 18 -19.68 -4.76 -3.02
CA VAL A 18 -18.52 -4.91 -3.92
C VAL A 18 -18.16 -3.59 -4.57
N GLU A 19 -19.14 -2.82 -5.04
CA GLU A 19 -18.94 -1.51 -5.66
C GLU A 19 -18.22 -0.51 -4.73
N GLN A 20 -18.45 -0.60 -3.42
CA GLN A 20 -17.75 0.24 -2.44
C GLN A 20 -16.32 -0.24 -2.21
N GLN A 21 -16.09 -1.56 -2.17
CA GLN A 21 -14.72 -2.11 -2.12
C GLN A 21 -13.91 -1.70 -3.35
N GLU A 22 -14.51 -1.76 -4.54
CA GLU A 22 -13.88 -1.34 -5.80
C GLU A 22 -13.55 0.14 -5.81
N LYS A 23 -14.42 1.00 -5.25
CA LYS A 23 -14.15 2.43 -5.06
C LYS A 23 -13.02 2.72 -4.08
N ILE A 24 -12.90 1.93 -3.01
CA ILE A 24 -11.81 2.05 -2.03
C ILE A 24 -10.47 1.63 -2.65
N ILE A 25 -10.44 0.55 -3.44
CA ILE A 25 -9.21 0.08 -4.10
C ILE A 25 -8.87 0.90 -5.36
N GLY A 26 -9.90 1.32 -6.09
CA GLY A 26 -9.83 1.98 -7.40
C GLY A 26 -9.75 1.04 -8.60
N ARG A 27 -10.10 -0.25 -8.41
CA ARG A 27 -10.12 -1.30 -9.44
C ARG A 27 -11.31 -2.23 -9.23
N THR A 28 -11.80 -2.83 -10.31
CA THR A 28 -12.85 -3.85 -10.26
C THR A 28 -12.35 -5.14 -9.60
N LYS A 29 -13.16 -5.78 -8.78
CA LYS A 29 -12.73 -6.85 -7.88
C LYS A 29 -12.43 -8.17 -8.61
N LEU A 30 -13.23 -8.51 -9.62
CA LEU A 30 -13.11 -9.78 -10.34
C LEU A 30 -12.15 -9.71 -11.54
N ALA A 31 -12.20 -8.62 -12.30
CA ALA A 31 -11.44 -8.49 -13.53
C ALA A 31 -10.14 -7.69 -13.36
N ASP A 32 -9.92 -7.10 -12.19
CA ASP A 32 -8.77 -6.24 -11.88
C ASP A 32 -8.60 -5.09 -12.90
N ILE A 33 -9.71 -4.57 -13.43
CA ILE A 33 -9.71 -3.44 -14.36
C ILE A 33 -9.70 -2.15 -13.57
N GLU A 34 -8.82 -1.22 -13.93
CA GLU A 34 -8.77 0.10 -13.32
C GLU A 34 -10.05 0.89 -13.58
N LEU A 35 -10.55 1.59 -12.56
CA LEU A 35 -11.71 2.47 -12.73
C LEU A 35 -11.34 3.69 -13.58
N ASP A 36 -12.30 4.18 -14.37
CA ASP A 36 -12.13 5.41 -15.14
C ASP A 36 -11.86 6.61 -14.22
N ASP A 37 -10.93 7.49 -14.59
CA ASP A 37 -10.54 8.64 -13.78
C ASP A 37 -11.70 9.61 -13.48
N ALA A 38 -12.72 9.65 -14.37
CA ALA A 38 -13.94 10.44 -14.15
C ALA A 38 -14.83 9.89 -13.01
N THR A 39 -14.66 8.62 -12.63
CA THR A 39 -15.50 7.92 -11.65
C THR A 39 -14.73 7.42 -10.44
N LYS A 40 -13.40 7.28 -10.56
CA LYS A 40 -12.49 6.87 -9.50
C LYS A 40 -12.46 7.91 -8.39
N PRO A 41 -12.85 7.57 -7.15
CA PRO A 41 -12.76 8.50 -6.05
C PRO A 41 -11.32 8.92 -5.77
N THR A 42 -11.10 10.18 -5.40
CA THR A 42 -9.76 10.70 -5.09
C THR A 42 -9.16 10.10 -3.80
N TYR A 43 -9.95 9.40 -2.99
CA TYR A 43 -9.48 8.66 -1.81
C TYR A 43 -9.10 7.21 -2.12
N ALA A 44 -9.27 6.75 -3.37
CA ALA A 44 -8.96 5.38 -3.74
C ALA A 44 -7.48 5.08 -3.49
N HIS A 45 -7.19 3.86 -3.01
CA HIS A 45 -5.84 3.41 -2.70
C HIS A 45 -4.89 3.65 -3.89
N ASN A 46 -5.25 3.19 -5.10
CA ASN A 46 -4.42 3.40 -6.27
C ASN A 46 -4.18 4.89 -6.57
N ALA A 47 -5.20 5.74 -6.49
CA ALA A 47 -5.08 7.17 -6.75
C ALA A 47 -4.13 7.88 -5.77
N LEU A 48 -4.13 7.48 -4.49
CA LEU A 48 -3.24 8.05 -3.47
C LEU A 48 -1.82 7.48 -3.55
N THR A 49 -1.66 6.26 -4.07
CA THR A 49 -0.35 5.62 -4.27
C THR A 49 0.28 5.90 -5.64
N THR A 50 -0.44 6.48 -6.59
CA THR A 50 0.16 7.00 -7.83
C THR A 50 0.74 8.38 -7.55
N ILE A 51 2.07 8.49 -7.68
CA ILE A 51 2.80 9.74 -7.49
C ILE A 51 3.53 10.10 -8.78
N GLU A 52 3.54 11.39 -9.10
CA GLU A 52 4.20 11.95 -10.26
C GLU A 52 5.19 13.02 -9.83
N GLU A 53 6.34 13.07 -10.49
CA GLU A 53 7.35 14.11 -10.34
C GLU A 53 7.81 14.55 -11.73
N ASN A 54 7.76 15.86 -12.00
CA ASN A 54 8.13 16.44 -13.31
C ASN A 54 7.38 15.83 -14.51
N GLY A 55 6.14 15.36 -14.30
CA GLY A 55 5.30 14.75 -15.34
C GLY A 55 5.61 13.27 -15.60
N GLU A 56 6.47 12.64 -14.79
CA GLU A 56 6.75 11.21 -14.84
C GLU A 56 6.21 10.51 -13.59
N GLN A 57 5.56 9.37 -13.78
CA GLN A 57 5.13 8.52 -12.68
C GLN A 57 6.34 7.87 -12.00
N LEU A 58 6.41 7.97 -10.68
CA LEU A 58 7.48 7.35 -9.90
C LEU A 58 7.02 6.00 -9.34
N ASP A 59 7.54 4.92 -9.93
CA ASP A 59 7.19 3.58 -9.51
C ASP A 59 8.03 3.07 -8.32
N ILE A 60 7.45 2.06 -7.67
CA ILE A 60 8.06 1.20 -6.65
C ILE A 60 7.80 -0.26 -7.03
N VAL A 61 8.64 -1.18 -6.55
CA VAL A 61 8.39 -2.62 -6.67
C VAL A 61 7.80 -3.10 -5.35
N ARG A 62 6.65 -3.78 -5.42
CA ARG A 62 5.96 -4.34 -4.26
C ARG A 62 5.88 -5.85 -4.37
N ASP A 63 5.95 -6.53 -3.25
CA ASP A 63 5.74 -7.97 -3.15
C ASP A 63 4.86 -8.30 -1.93
N ASN A 64 3.65 -7.75 -1.94
CA ASN A 64 2.72 -7.84 -0.81
C ASN A 64 2.27 -9.29 -0.63
N MET A 65 2.52 -9.86 0.55
CA MET A 65 2.17 -11.25 0.84
C MET A 65 1.06 -11.34 1.88
N PRO A 66 0.02 -12.18 1.67
CA PRO A 66 -0.96 -12.45 2.71
C PRO A 66 -0.33 -13.28 3.83
N PHE A 67 -0.75 -13.04 5.07
CA PHE A 67 -0.45 -13.90 6.21
C PHE A 67 -1.69 -14.04 7.10
N GLY A 68 -1.71 -15.08 7.94
CA GLY A 68 -2.79 -15.21 8.91
C GLY A 68 -2.55 -16.27 9.97
N ASN A 69 -3.29 -16.14 11.06
CA ASN A 69 -3.41 -17.13 12.12
C ASN A 69 -4.89 -17.28 12.47
N VAL A 70 -5.51 -18.34 11.95
CA VAL A 70 -6.94 -18.62 12.12
C VAL A 70 -7.32 -18.75 13.60
N GLY A 71 -6.47 -19.39 14.41
CA GLY A 71 -6.73 -19.57 15.84
C GLY A 71 -6.75 -18.27 16.66
N LYS A 72 -6.18 -17.18 16.12
CA LYS A 72 -6.19 -15.84 16.71
C LYS A 72 -7.10 -14.86 15.98
N GLY A 73 -7.75 -15.28 14.89
CA GLY A 73 -8.52 -14.39 14.02
C GLY A 73 -7.66 -13.32 13.33
N GLU A 74 -6.35 -13.54 13.20
CA GLU A 74 -5.45 -12.60 12.53
C GLU A 74 -5.42 -12.90 11.03
N PHE A 75 -5.80 -11.92 10.22
CA PHE A 75 -5.66 -11.94 8.76
C PHE A 75 -5.00 -10.64 8.35
N GLY A 76 -4.04 -10.68 7.45
CA GLY A 76 -3.24 -9.50 7.17
C GLY A 76 -2.45 -9.55 5.88
N THR A 77 -1.86 -8.41 5.57
CA THR A 77 -0.91 -8.25 4.48
C THR A 77 0.42 -7.79 5.04
N TYR A 78 1.50 -8.48 4.67
CA TYR A 78 2.84 -7.99 4.88
C TYR A 78 3.23 -7.15 3.67
N PHE A 79 3.20 -5.82 3.83
CA PHE A 79 3.65 -4.91 2.80
C PHE A 79 5.18 -4.88 2.78
N ILE A 80 5.74 -4.98 1.57
CA ILE A 80 7.15 -4.73 1.30
C ILE A 80 7.26 -3.90 0.02
N GLY A 81 7.98 -2.79 0.10
CA GLY A 81 8.20 -1.87 -1.00
C GLY A 81 9.69 -1.59 -1.20
N TYR A 82 10.15 -1.74 -2.44
CA TYR A 82 11.48 -1.36 -2.90
C TYR A 82 11.40 -0.13 -3.80
N ALA A 83 12.28 0.83 -3.56
CA ALA A 83 12.36 2.07 -4.33
C ALA A 83 13.82 2.55 -4.37
N ARG A 84 14.19 3.25 -5.45
CA ARG A 84 15.50 3.89 -5.58
C ARG A 84 15.75 4.95 -4.50
N SER A 85 14.70 5.66 -4.10
CA SER A 85 14.70 6.64 -3.02
C SER A 85 13.56 6.33 -2.07
N PRO A 86 13.76 6.39 -0.73
CA PRO A 86 12.68 6.17 0.24
C PRO A 86 11.56 7.20 0.12
N SER A 87 11.89 8.43 -0.34
CA SER A 87 10.92 9.54 -0.50
C SER A 87 9.69 9.17 -1.34
N ARG A 88 9.84 8.23 -2.29
CA ARG A 88 8.71 7.73 -3.10
C ARG A 88 7.66 7.05 -2.23
N ILE A 89 8.08 6.07 -1.43
CA ILE A 89 7.18 5.32 -0.55
C ILE A 89 6.69 6.23 0.58
N GLU A 90 7.54 7.11 1.11
CA GLU A 90 7.14 8.09 2.13
C GLU A 90 6.02 9.01 1.62
N GLN A 91 6.11 9.51 0.38
CA GLN A 91 5.05 10.32 -0.21
C GLN A 91 3.75 9.53 -0.38
N MET A 92 3.82 8.27 -0.83
CA MET A 92 2.64 7.40 -0.89
C MET A 92 2.02 7.22 0.50
N LEU A 93 2.84 6.98 1.53
CA LEU A 93 2.38 6.84 2.92
C LEU A 93 1.77 8.14 3.45
N ILE A 94 2.33 9.31 3.15
CA ILE A 94 1.73 10.60 3.53
C ILE A 94 0.36 10.76 2.88
N ASN A 95 0.25 10.48 1.57
CA ASN A 95 -1.04 10.52 0.87
C ASN A 95 -2.05 9.54 1.49
N MET A 96 -1.61 8.34 1.87
CA MET A 96 -2.47 7.33 2.48
C MET A 96 -2.94 7.70 3.88
N PHE A 97 -2.03 8.11 4.77
CA PHE A 97 -2.33 8.30 6.20
C PHE A 97 -2.81 9.71 6.56
N VAL A 98 -2.31 10.75 5.88
CA VAL A 98 -2.71 12.15 6.11
C VAL A 98 -3.81 12.56 5.13
N GLY A 99 -3.74 12.05 3.90
CA GLY A 99 -4.64 12.41 2.81
C GLY A 99 -4.09 13.45 1.85
N ARG A 100 -4.66 13.46 0.64
CA ARG A 100 -4.36 14.45 -0.41
C ARG A 100 -5.65 14.98 -1.03
N PRO A 101 -6.07 16.24 -0.75
CA PRO A 101 -5.55 17.11 0.32
C PRO A 101 -5.76 16.49 1.73
N PRO A 102 -5.14 17.03 2.80
CA PRO A 102 -5.30 16.49 4.14
C PRO A 102 -6.76 16.23 4.53
N GLY A 103 -7.04 15.04 5.05
CA GLY A 103 -8.39 14.54 5.32
C GLY A 103 -9.00 13.66 4.21
N ASN A 104 -8.51 13.75 2.97
CA ASN A 104 -8.83 12.81 1.89
C ASN A 104 -7.83 11.64 1.90
N TYR A 105 -7.87 10.85 2.97
CA TYR A 105 -6.96 9.74 3.24
C TYR A 105 -7.43 8.43 2.57
N ASP A 106 -6.55 7.44 2.55
CA ASP A 106 -6.82 6.13 1.96
C ASP A 106 -7.82 5.33 2.80
N ARG A 107 -9.01 5.11 2.24
CA ARG A 107 -10.10 4.39 2.89
C ARG A 107 -9.81 2.91 3.13
N LEU A 108 -8.79 2.34 2.49
CA LEU A 108 -8.35 0.98 2.81
C LEU A 108 -7.85 0.87 4.26
N LEU A 109 -7.33 1.97 4.83
CA LEU A 109 -6.87 2.03 6.22
C LEU A 109 -8.00 1.93 7.25
N ASP A 110 -9.26 2.16 6.85
CA ASP A 110 -10.43 1.93 7.70
C ASP A 110 -10.61 0.42 8.01
N HIS A 111 -10.02 -0.44 7.17
CA HIS A 111 -10.08 -1.90 7.29
C HIS A 111 -8.71 -2.55 7.48
N SER A 112 -7.63 -1.78 7.45
CA SER A 112 -6.25 -2.27 7.47
C SER A 112 -5.41 -1.47 8.46
N LYS A 113 -5.00 -2.09 9.57
CA LYS A 113 -4.21 -1.46 10.62
C LYS A 113 -2.74 -1.83 10.53
N ALA A 114 -1.87 -0.86 10.28
CA ALA A 114 -0.42 -1.05 10.41
C ALA A 114 -0.05 -1.28 11.89
N VAL A 115 0.63 -2.40 12.17
CA VAL A 115 1.16 -2.74 13.50
C VAL A 115 2.68 -2.70 13.57
N THR A 116 3.35 -2.58 12.43
CA THR A 116 4.78 -2.30 12.33
C THR A 116 5.06 -1.31 11.19
N GLY A 117 6.24 -0.69 11.24
CA GLY A 117 6.77 0.12 10.15
C GLY A 117 8.29 0.23 10.29
N THR A 118 9.03 -0.15 9.25
CA THR A 118 10.50 -0.12 9.30
C THR A 118 11.08 0.14 7.92
N LEU A 119 12.13 0.98 7.89
CA LEU A 119 12.91 1.30 6.70
C LEU A 119 14.28 0.63 6.81
N PHE A 120 14.68 -0.05 5.73
CA PHE A 120 15.98 -0.69 5.57
C PHE A 120 16.67 -0.19 4.31
N PHE A 121 18.00 -0.07 4.37
CA PHE A 121 18.85 -0.03 3.19
C PHE A 121 19.23 -1.47 2.81
N VAL A 122 19.06 -1.82 1.54
CA VAL A 122 19.46 -3.13 1.00
C VAL A 122 20.68 -2.88 0.12
N PRO A 123 21.91 -3.09 0.63
CA PRO A 123 23.13 -2.83 -0.13
C PRO A 123 23.30 -3.80 -1.30
N SER A 124 24.24 -3.50 -2.20
CA SER A 124 24.65 -4.47 -3.22
C SER A 124 25.30 -5.70 -2.58
N ALA A 125 25.24 -6.84 -3.29
CA ALA A 125 25.90 -8.06 -2.84
C ALA A 125 27.41 -7.84 -2.64
N THR A 126 28.07 -7.15 -3.58
CA THR A 126 29.50 -6.80 -3.49
C THR A 126 29.83 -6.02 -2.22
N PHE A 127 29.01 -5.04 -1.81
CA PHE A 127 29.26 -4.29 -0.58
C PHE A 127 29.21 -5.19 0.67
N LEU A 128 28.32 -6.19 0.68
CA LEU A 128 28.23 -7.15 1.78
C LEU A 128 29.42 -8.13 1.78
N GLU A 129 29.85 -8.57 0.60
CA GLU A 129 31.01 -9.45 0.42
C GLU A 129 32.30 -8.78 0.90
N ASP A 130 32.50 -7.50 0.57
CA ASP A 130 33.68 -6.71 0.96
C ASP A 130 33.79 -6.51 2.49
N LEU A 131 32.69 -6.60 3.24
CA LEU A 131 32.69 -6.52 4.71
C LEU A 131 33.00 -7.86 5.41
N ALA A 132 32.87 -8.97 4.68
CA ALA A 132 33.07 -10.32 5.23
C ALA A 132 34.53 -10.82 5.11
N SER A 133 35.36 -10.12 4.33
CA SER A 133 36.81 -10.36 4.16
C SER A 133 37.64 -9.58 5.17
#